data_AF-A0A831SKM1-F1
#
_entry.id   AF-A0A831SKM1-F1
#
_cell.length_a   1.000
_cell.length_b   1.000
_cell.length_c   1.000
_cell.angle_alpha   90.00
_cell.angle_beta   90.00
_cell.angle_gamma   90.00
#
_symmetry.space_group_name_H-M   'P 1'
#
loop_
_entity.id
_entity.type
_entity.pdbx_description
1 polymer ?
#
loop_
_entity_poly.entity_id
_entity_poly.type
_entity_poly.pdbx_seq_one_letter_code
_entity_poly.pdbx_strand_id
1 'polypeptide(L)' 'QFPGLVYRLREPRVAMLLFGSGKIVCTGARKVEDVSRAVDKLAAELSSLGLLY' A
#
# COMPACT_ATOMS: atom_id res chain seq x y z
N GLN A 1 -2.07 -8.39 -18.72
CA GLN A 1 -2.35 -7.32 -17.72
C GLN A 1 -2.01 -7.85 -16.34
N PHE A 2 -1.63 -6.96 -15.40
CA PHE A 2 -1.35 -7.35 -14.01
C PHE A 2 -2.67 -7.36 -13.19
N PRO A 3 -2.96 -8.40 -12.40
CA PRO A 3 -4.27 -8.58 -11.74
C PRO A 3 -4.46 -7.74 -10.46
N GLY A 4 -3.46 -6.94 -10.06
CA GLY A 4 -3.52 -6.11 -8.85
C GLY A 4 -3.40 -4.61 -9.15
N LEU A 5 -3.66 -3.79 -8.14
CA LEU A 5 -3.47 -2.35 -8.20
C LEU A 5 -2.03 -1.99 -7.80
N VAL A 6 -1.37 -1.17 -8.60
CA VAL A 6 -0.03 -0.65 -8.29
C VAL A 6 -0.17 0.73 -7.65
N TYR A 7 0.10 0.82 -6.36
CA TYR A 7 0.08 2.06 -5.60
C TYR A 7 1.52 2.50 -5.29
N ARG A 8 1.85 3.76 -5.59
CA ARG A 8 3.21 4.30 -5.40
C ARG A 8 3.17 5.45 -4.41
N LEU A 9 3.90 5.27 -3.31
CA LEU A 9 4.02 6.27 -2.28
C LEU A 9 5.37 6.98 -2.41
N ARG A 10 5.37 8.31 -2.32
CA ARG A 10 6.61 9.11 -2.39
C ARG A 10 7.37 9.10 -1.06
N GLU A 11 6.64 9.15 0.05
CA GLU A 11 7.20 9.21 1.40
C GLU A 11 6.42 8.31 2.36
N PRO A 12 7.00 7.19 2.81
CA PRO A 12 8.26 6.60 2.35
C PRO A 12 8.22 6.20 0.86
N ARG A 13 9.38 6.18 0.20
CA ARG A 13 9.48 5.86 -1.23
C ARG A 13 9.31 4.36 -1.46
N VAL A 14 8.07 3.93 -1.69
CA VAL A 14 7.72 2.51 -1.86
C VAL A 14 6.72 2.29 -2.98
N ALA A 15 6.67 1.06 -3.49
CA ALA A 15 5.59 0.58 -4.35
C ALA A 15 4.85 -0.56 -3.63
N MET A 16 3.53 -0.52 -3.70
CA MET A 16 2.63 -1.51 -3.12
C MET A 16 1.79 -2.15 -4.23
N LEU A 17 1.68 -3.47 -4.21
CA LEU A 17 0.79 -4.25 -5.07
C LEU A 17 -0.38 -4.74 -4.22
N LEU A 18 -1.58 -4.31 -4.56
CA LEU A 18 -2.82 -4.67 -3.87
C LEU A 18 -3.57 -5.71 -4.68
N PHE A 19 -4.03 -6.77 -4.02
CA PHE A 19 -4.84 -7.82 -4.64
C PHE A 19 -6.24 -7.79 -4.05
N GLY A 20 -7.26 -8.17 -4.83
CA GLY A 20 -8.66 -8.20 -4.37
C GLY A 20 -8.93 -9.15 -3.18
N SER A 21 -7.96 -10.00 -2.82
CA SER A 21 -7.99 -10.82 -1.61
C SER A 21 -7.57 -10.08 -0.34
N GLY A 22 -7.19 -8.80 -0.43
CA GLY A 22 -6.63 -8.01 0.67
C GLY A 22 -5.13 -8.24 0.90
N LYS A 23 -4.47 -9.14 0.15
CA LYS A 23 -3.02 -9.30 0.21
C LYS A 23 -2.32 -8.05 -0.34
N ILE A 24 -1.22 -7.67 0.31
CA ILE A 24 -0.39 -6.53 -0.06
C ILE A 24 1.06 -6.99 -0.19
N VAL A 25 1.72 -6.62 -1.28
CA VAL A 25 3.17 -6.75 -1.43
C VAL A 25 3.77 -5.35 -1.41
N CYS A 26 4.64 -5.06 -0.44
CA CYS A 26 5.37 -3.79 -0.34
C CYS A 26 6.83 -3.98 -0.74
N THR A 27 7.36 -3.09 -1.59
CA THR A 27 8.77 -3.09 -2.01
C THR A 27 9.35 -1.67 -2.06
N GLY A 28 10.68 -1.57 -1.91
CA GLY A 28 11.43 -0.30 -1.93
C GLY A 28 11.67 0.32 -0.55
N ALA A 29 11.09 -0.23 0.52
CA ALA A 29 11.37 0.18 1.88
C ALA A 29 12.79 -0.24 2.30
N ARG A 30 13.48 0.61 3.08
CA ARG A 30 14.82 0.31 3.63
C ARG A 30 14.78 -0.10 5.09
N LYS A 31 13.69 0.21 5.78
CA LYS A 31 13.46 -0.11 7.18
C LYS A 31 12.05 -0.64 7.37
N VAL A 32 11.85 -1.44 8.42
CA VAL A 32 10.55 -2.04 8.71
C VAL A 32 9.51 -0.96 9.06
N GLU A 33 9.94 0.11 9.72
CA GLU A 33 9.07 1.22 10.10
C GLU A 33 8.50 1.96 8.87
N ASP A 34 9.25 1.99 7.76
CA ASP A 34 8.75 2.55 6.49
C ASP A 34 7.63 1.68 5.91
N VAL A 35 7.69 0.36 6.09
CA VAL A 35 6.62 -0.56 5.66
C VAL A 35 5.36 -0.29 6.48
N SER A 36 5.48 -0.19 7.81
CA SER A 36 4.35 0.13 8.68
C SER A 36 3.70 1.46 8.29
N ARG A 37 4.50 2.52 8.16
CA ARG A 37 4.00 3.86 7.76
C ARG A 37 3.34 3.85 6.38
N ALA A 38 3.87 3.06 5.44
CA ALA A 38 3.30 2.92 4.11
C ALA A 38 1.91 2.26 4.15
N VAL A 39 1.77 1.19 4.92
CA VAL A 39 0.51 0.48 5.11
C VAL A 39 -0.51 1.37 5.82
N ASP A 40 -0.11 2.10 6.87
CA ASP A 40 -1.00 3.02 7.59
C ASP A 40 -1.54 4.12 6.68
N LYS A 41 -0.68 4.72 5.84
CA LYS A 41 -1.09 5.74 4.86
C LYS A 41 -2.06 5.19 3.83
N LEU A 42 -1.79 4.00 3.31
CA LEU A 42 -2.69 3.33 2.37
C LEU A 42 -4.05 3.04 3.03
N ALA A 43 -4.06 2.49 4.24
CA ALA A 43 -5.28 2.17 4.96
C ALA A 43 -6.12 3.45 5.21
N ALA A 44 -5.49 4.52 5.68
CA ALA A 44 -6.17 5.79 5.89
C ALA A 44 -6.79 6.36 4.59
N GLU A 45 -6.05 6.28 3.48
CA GLU A 45 -6.55 6.73 2.17
C GLU A 45 -7.75 5.88 1.70
N LEU A 46 -7.64 4.55 1.74
CA LEU A 46 -8.73 3.66 1.35
C LEU A 46 -9.96 3.82 2.25
N SER A 47 -9.78 4.01 3.56
CA SER A 47 -10.89 4.32 4.48
C SER A 47 -11.55 5.65 4.15
N SER A 48 -10.77 6.69 3.85
CA SER A 48 -11.32 8.01 3.48
C SER A 48 -12.14 7.99 2.19
N LEU A 49 -11.85 7.03 1.31
CA LEU A 49 -12.57 6.80 0.05
C LEU A 49 -13.74 5.81 0.21
N GLY A 50 -13.97 5.25 1.39
CA GLY A 50 -14.99 4.23 1.61
C GLY A 50 -14.72 2.89 0.91
N LEU A 51 -13.44 2.59 0.64
CA LEU A 51 -12.99 1.39 -0.07
C LEU A 51 -12.55 0.25 0.86
N LEU A 52 -12.51 0.50 2.17
CA LEU A 52 -12.31 -0.52 3.20
C LEU A 52 -13.65 -0.86 3.85
N TYR A 53 -13.98 -2.15 3.89
CA TYR A 53 -15.20 -2.73 4.46
C TYR A 53 -14.86 -3.77 5.53
#